data_AF-A0A1M5VZ09-F1
#
_entry.id   AF-A0A1M5VZ09-F1
#
_cell.length_a   1.000
_cell.length_b   1.000
_cell.length_c   1.000
_cell.angle_alpha   90.00
_cell.angle_beta   90.00
_cell.angle_gamma   90.00
#
_symmetry.space_group_name_H-M   'P 1'
#
loop_
_entity.id
_entity.type
_entity.pdbx_description
1 polymer ?
#
loop_
_entity_poly.entity_id
_entity_poly.type
_entity_poly.pdbx_seq_one_letter_code
_entity_poly.pdbx_strand_id
1 'polypeptide(L)'
;MSNCYAKVIVKGSPISKSNFKLFNKEGRAILPYNSGKYHDRYALYEEEIALEARAQNPGIIIEEACIAILKVFYKSEKRHPDTNNITKSILDGIEKSGLIINDAQVRRLVIEEFYDKENPRFELELFGESSYSLEYSLHKKELQDDKILYSPPSNKKSKSSLGDNMTFSSVSSDTYVSMLNSKEKSEKLIKKKKISPKEIDNILKCDICGKVIVSNDYISANKGKTLICNKCFNKNF
;
A
#
# COMPACT_ATOMS: atom_id res chain seq x y z
N MET A 1 -38.01 -18.12 -8.63
CA MET A 1 -37.33 -16.92 -8.12
C MET A 1 -35.88 -17.08 -8.50
N SER A 2 -35.34 -16.14 -9.27
CA SER A 2 -33.91 -16.11 -9.59
C SER A 2 -33.13 -15.98 -8.27
N ASN A 3 -32.09 -16.78 -8.08
CA ASN A 3 -31.25 -16.68 -6.89
C ASN A 3 -30.37 -15.43 -7.05
N CYS A 4 -30.86 -14.29 -6.58
CA CYS A 4 -30.17 -13.01 -6.66
C CYS A 4 -29.27 -12.75 -5.43
N TYR A 5 -28.85 -13.82 -4.75
CA TYR A 5 -27.98 -13.76 -3.58
C TYR A 5 -26.89 -14.82 -3.68
N ALA A 6 -25.67 -14.44 -3.33
CA ALA A 6 -24.56 -15.37 -3.19
C ALA A 6 -23.67 -14.95 -2.02
N LYS A 7 -23.16 -15.94 -1.28
CA LYS A 7 -22.14 -15.75 -0.25
C LYS A 7 -20.91 -16.55 -0.60
N VAL A 8 -19.75 -15.92 -0.53
CA VAL A 8 -18.46 -16.53 -0.80
C VAL A 8 -17.55 -16.30 0.39
N ILE A 9 -16.98 -17.39 0.92
CA ILE A 9 -16.01 -17.37 2.01
C ILE A 9 -14.72 -18.01 1.52
N VAL A 10 -13.61 -17.27 1.54
CA VAL A 10 -12.30 -17.83 1.17
C VAL A 10 -11.34 -17.64 2.33
N LYS A 11 -10.68 -18.73 2.71
CA LYS A 11 -9.73 -18.76 3.83
C LYS A 11 -8.41 -18.10 3.42
N GLY A 12 -7.67 -17.65 4.42
CA GLY A 12 -6.40 -16.94 4.23
C GLY A 12 -6.56 -15.42 4.17
N SER A 13 -5.44 -14.72 4.37
CA SER A 13 -5.42 -13.26 4.26
C SER A 13 -5.45 -12.85 2.78
N PRO A 14 -6.33 -11.91 2.38
CA PRO A 14 -6.40 -11.46 1.00
C PRO A 14 -5.09 -10.87 0.49
N ILE A 15 -4.84 -11.07 -0.79
CA ILE A 15 -3.60 -10.66 -1.46
C ILE A 15 -3.92 -9.54 -2.47
N SER A 16 -3.09 -8.50 -2.53
CA SER A 16 -3.27 -7.39 -3.46
C SER A 16 -2.55 -7.59 -4.80
N LYS A 17 -3.19 -7.20 -5.92
CA LYS A 17 -2.68 -7.35 -7.31
C LYS A 17 -1.41 -6.57 -7.62
N SER A 18 -1.21 -5.40 -6.98
CA SER A 18 -0.16 -4.45 -7.34
C SER A 18 1.27 -4.98 -7.16
N ASN A 19 1.47 -5.96 -6.29
CA ASN A 19 2.78 -6.52 -5.97
C ASN A 19 3.30 -7.57 -6.97
N PHE A 20 2.47 -7.99 -7.93
CA PHE A 20 2.76 -9.15 -8.80
C PHE A 20 3.00 -8.78 -10.27
N LYS A 21 2.93 -7.48 -10.62
CA LYS A 21 3.13 -7.01 -11.99
C LYS A 21 4.61 -6.97 -12.35
N LEU A 22 4.96 -7.61 -13.48
CA LEU A 22 6.25 -7.44 -14.15
C LEU A 22 6.12 -6.33 -15.20
N PHE A 23 7.20 -5.60 -15.48
CA PHE A 23 7.20 -4.58 -16.53
C PHE A 23 8.12 -5.01 -17.65
N ASN A 24 7.62 -4.94 -18.89
CA ASN A 24 8.47 -5.12 -20.07
C ASN A 24 9.37 -3.88 -20.28
N LYS A 25 10.29 -3.95 -21.25
CA LYS A 25 11.19 -2.83 -21.58
C LYS A 25 10.45 -1.55 -22.03
N GLU A 26 9.21 -1.68 -22.50
CA GLU A 26 8.34 -0.57 -22.93
C GLU A 26 7.47 -0.02 -21.78
N GLY A 27 7.62 -0.55 -20.56
CA GLY A 27 6.85 -0.13 -19.39
C GLY A 27 5.43 -0.67 -19.31
N ARG A 28 5.00 -1.57 -20.20
CA ARG A 28 3.73 -2.29 -20.08
C ARG A 28 3.81 -3.29 -18.94
N ALA A 29 2.79 -3.28 -18.09
CA ALA A 29 2.64 -4.22 -17.00
C ALA A 29 2.08 -5.55 -17.53
N ILE A 30 2.77 -6.66 -17.24
CA ILE A 30 2.39 -8.02 -17.59
C ILE A 30 2.26 -8.82 -16.28
N LEU A 31 1.22 -9.63 -16.18
CA LEU A 31 1.09 -10.59 -15.08
C LEU A 31 1.80 -11.90 -15.49
N PRO A 32 2.77 -12.40 -14.71
CA PRO A 32 3.38 -13.70 -14.99
C PRO A 32 2.35 -14.81 -14.78
N TYR A 33 2.40 -15.80 -15.68
CA TYR A 33 1.52 -16.97 -15.63
C TYR A 33 2.39 -18.23 -15.68
N ASN A 34 2.11 -19.15 -14.75
CA ASN A 34 2.58 -20.54 -14.78
C ASN A 34 4.11 -20.70 -14.84
N SER A 35 4.84 -19.85 -14.12
CA SER A 35 6.31 -19.86 -14.06
C SER A 35 6.87 -20.72 -12.91
N GLY A 36 6.00 -21.24 -12.03
CA GLY A 36 6.34 -21.92 -10.78
C GLY A 36 6.95 -20.97 -9.73
N LYS A 37 6.88 -19.65 -9.93
CA LYS A 37 7.58 -18.66 -9.10
C LYS A 37 6.62 -17.89 -8.19
N TYR A 38 7.18 -17.18 -7.22
CA TYR A 38 6.47 -16.30 -6.28
C TYR A 38 5.44 -15.38 -6.93
N HIS A 39 5.70 -14.95 -8.18
CA HIS A 39 4.83 -14.03 -8.89
C HIS A 39 3.51 -14.66 -9.36
N ASP A 40 3.42 -15.99 -9.43
CA ASP A 40 2.21 -16.71 -9.86
C ASP A 40 1.15 -16.77 -8.75
N ARG A 41 1.49 -16.43 -7.49
CA ARG A 41 0.58 -16.51 -6.35
C ARG A 41 -0.71 -15.72 -6.55
N TYR A 42 -0.66 -14.63 -7.32
CA TYR A 42 -1.84 -13.86 -7.64
C TYR A 42 -2.79 -14.62 -8.57
N ALA A 43 -2.28 -15.26 -9.62
CA ALA A 43 -3.09 -16.08 -10.52
C ALA A 43 -3.70 -17.29 -9.79
N LEU A 44 -2.92 -17.94 -8.90
CA LEU A 44 -3.41 -19.03 -8.06
C LEU A 44 -4.50 -18.56 -7.09
N TYR A 45 -4.35 -17.36 -6.51
CA TYR A 45 -5.34 -16.77 -5.62
C TYR A 45 -6.66 -16.47 -6.36
N GLU A 46 -6.61 -15.94 -7.58
CA GLU A 46 -7.81 -15.74 -8.41
C GLU A 46 -8.51 -17.08 -8.73
N GLU A 47 -7.75 -18.14 -9.03
CA GLU A 47 -8.31 -19.49 -9.24
C GLU A 47 -8.92 -20.07 -7.97
N GLU A 48 -8.29 -19.87 -6.81
CA GLU A 48 -8.80 -20.31 -5.51
C GLU A 48 -10.15 -19.65 -5.19
N ILE A 49 -10.24 -18.34 -5.37
CA ILE A 49 -11.51 -17.60 -5.23
C ILE A 49 -12.55 -18.17 -6.19
N ALA A 50 -12.18 -18.37 -7.46
CA ALA A 50 -13.11 -18.86 -8.47
C ALA A 50 -13.60 -20.28 -8.22
N LEU A 51 -12.76 -21.13 -7.62
CA LEU A 51 -13.11 -22.49 -7.22
C LEU A 51 -14.08 -22.46 -6.03
N GLU A 52 -13.73 -21.75 -4.96
CA GLU A 52 -14.54 -21.64 -3.75
C GLU A 52 -15.91 -21.02 -4.02
N ALA A 53 -15.96 -19.94 -4.83
CA ALA A 53 -17.21 -19.29 -5.21
C ALA A 53 -18.17 -20.26 -5.92
N ARG A 54 -17.66 -21.03 -6.90
CA ARG A 54 -18.45 -22.03 -7.64
C ARG A 54 -18.86 -23.22 -6.78
N ALA A 55 -17.98 -23.68 -5.89
CA ALA A 55 -18.26 -24.79 -5.00
C ALA A 55 -19.36 -24.43 -3.98
N GLN A 56 -19.34 -23.20 -3.47
CA GLN A 56 -20.31 -22.71 -2.49
C GLN A 56 -21.64 -22.29 -3.13
N ASN A 57 -21.62 -21.86 -4.40
CA ASN A 57 -22.79 -21.34 -5.12
C ASN A 57 -22.97 -22.04 -6.48
N PRO A 58 -23.23 -23.36 -6.51
CA PRO A 58 -23.28 -24.12 -7.74
C PRO A 58 -24.44 -23.68 -8.64
N GLY A 59 -24.13 -23.29 -9.88
CA GLY A 59 -25.12 -22.91 -10.89
C GLY A 59 -25.77 -21.55 -10.68
N ILE A 60 -25.30 -20.75 -9.71
CA ILE A 60 -25.77 -19.39 -9.47
C ILE A 60 -24.98 -18.44 -10.38
N ILE A 61 -25.71 -17.61 -11.13
CA ILE A 61 -25.17 -16.52 -11.94
C ILE A 61 -26.05 -15.31 -11.67
N ILE A 62 -25.46 -14.23 -11.16
CA ILE A 62 -26.14 -12.96 -10.95
C ILE A 62 -25.91 -12.09 -12.19
N GLU A 63 -26.94 -11.90 -13.00
CA GLU A 63 -26.86 -11.17 -14.28
C GLU A 63 -27.22 -9.67 -14.15
N GLU A 64 -27.81 -9.28 -13.02
CA GLU A 64 -28.25 -7.92 -12.75
C GLU A 64 -27.22 -7.08 -11.98
N ALA A 65 -27.52 -5.80 -11.75
CA ALA A 65 -26.72 -4.95 -10.89
C ALA A 65 -26.73 -5.48 -9.44
N CYS A 66 -25.60 -5.37 -8.74
CA CYS A 66 -25.44 -5.94 -7.42
C CYS A 66 -24.85 -4.98 -6.38
N ILE A 67 -25.23 -5.27 -5.14
CA ILE A 67 -24.72 -4.69 -3.91
C ILE A 67 -23.74 -5.71 -3.33
N ALA A 68 -22.52 -5.29 -3.04
CA ALA A 68 -21.47 -6.11 -2.45
C ALA A 68 -21.20 -5.67 -1.01
N ILE A 69 -21.22 -6.63 -0.08
CA ILE A 69 -20.77 -6.45 1.30
C ILE A 69 -19.54 -7.34 1.50
N LEU A 70 -18.38 -6.72 1.63
CA LEU A 70 -17.10 -7.39 1.79
C LEU A 70 -16.61 -7.24 3.23
N LYS A 71 -16.48 -8.36 3.94
CA LYS A 71 -15.87 -8.43 5.27
C LYS A 71 -14.49 -9.07 5.15
N VAL A 72 -13.45 -8.38 5.62
CA VAL A 72 -12.08 -8.88 5.57
C VAL A 72 -11.57 -9.12 6.98
N PHE A 73 -11.09 -10.32 7.25
CA PHE A 73 -10.52 -10.72 8.53
C PHE A 73 -9.01 -10.89 8.40
N TYR A 74 -8.25 -9.93 8.92
CA TYR A 74 -6.79 -9.94 8.87
C TYR A 74 -6.17 -10.72 10.03
N LYS A 75 -5.05 -11.39 9.76
CA LYS A 75 -4.28 -12.12 10.79
C LYS A 75 -3.62 -11.20 11.83
N SER A 76 -3.35 -9.94 11.50
CA SER A 76 -2.60 -9.03 12.36
C SER A 76 -3.13 -7.61 12.29
N GLU A 77 -3.12 -6.91 13.42
CA GLU A 77 -3.42 -5.48 13.59
C GLU A 77 -2.31 -4.55 13.04
N LYS A 78 -1.22 -5.11 12.52
CA LYS A 78 -0.19 -4.33 11.83
C LYS A 78 -0.71 -3.81 10.49
N ARG A 79 -0.03 -2.82 9.92
CA ARG A 79 -0.35 -2.25 8.59
C ARG A 79 -0.58 -3.37 7.56
N HIS A 80 -1.80 -3.48 7.09
CA HIS A 80 -2.23 -4.38 6.01
C HIS A 80 -2.14 -3.66 4.66
N PRO A 81 -2.19 -4.42 3.53
CA PRO A 81 -2.30 -3.84 2.20
C PRO A 81 -3.51 -2.91 2.11
N ASP A 82 -3.45 -1.89 1.24
CA ASP A 82 -4.56 -0.96 1.09
C ASP A 82 -5.84 -1.71 0.71
N THR A 83 -6.91 -1.46 1.47
CA THR A 83 -8.20 -2.16 1.37
C THR A 83 -8.78 -2.12 -0.04
N ASN A 84 -8.64 -0.99 -0.74
CA ASN A 84 -9.10 -0.81 -2.12
C ASN A 84 -8.34 -1.69 -3.13
N ASN A 85 -7.10 -2.09 -2.84
CA ASN A 85 -6.35 -2.97 -3.72
C ASN A 85 -6.77 -4.44 -3.54
N ILE A 86 -7.28 -4.79 -2.36
CA ILE A 86 -7.79 -6.13 -2.05
C ILE A 86 -9.13 -6.35 -2.75
N THR A 87 -10.01 -5.36 -2.75
CA THR A 87 -11.34 -5.49 -3.39
C THR A 87 -11.26 -5.80 -4.87
N LYS A 88 -10.37 -5.12 -5.61
CA LYS A 88 -10.10 -5.43 -7.02
C LYS A 88 -9.65 -6.87 -7.22
N SER A 89 -8.73 -7.36 -6.37
CA SER A 89 -8.23 -8.73 -6.41
C SER A 89 -9.34 -9.77 -6.21
N ILE A 90 -10.22 -9.51 -5.24
CA ILE A 90 -11.35 -10.39 -4.92
C ILE A 90 -12.36 -10.39 -6.06
N LEU A 91 -12.77 -9.21 -6.55
CA LEU A 91 -13.76 -9.10 -7.61
C LEU A 91 -13.28 -9.70 -8.94
N ASP A 92 -11.99 -9.56 -9.28
CA ASP A 92 -11.40 -10.24 -10.45
C ASP A 92 -11.57 -11.78 -10.35
N GLY A 93 -11.36 -12.36 -9.16
CA GLY A 93 -11.58 -13.80 -8.91
C GLY A 93 -13.06 -14.22 -8.94
N ILE A 94 -13.95 -13.35 -8.49
CA ILE A 94 -15.41 -13.57 -8.51
C ILE A 94 -15.97 -13.49 -9.94
N GLU A 95 -15.54 -12.53 -10.74
CA GLU A 95 -15.87 -12.47 -12.18
C GLU A 95 -15.38 -13.74 -12.89
N LYS A 96 -14.14 -14.16 -12.62
CA LYS A 96 -13.58 -15.41 -13.16
C LYS A 96 -14.36 -16.65 -12.77
N SER A 97 -15.03 -16.64 -11.62
CA SER A 97 -15.88 -17.73 -11.17
C SER A 97 -17.17 -17.90 -12.00
N GLY A 98 -17.58 -16.86 -12.72
CA GLY A 98 -18.86 -16.79 -13.42
C GLY A 98 -20.06 -16.51 -12.50
N LEU A 99 -19.84 -16.27 -11.20
CA LEU A 99 -20.89 -15.90 -10.26
C LEU A 99 -21.52 -14.55 -10.60
N ILE A 100 -20.72 -13.65 -11.19
CA ILE A 100 -21.15 -12.41 -11.86
C ILE A 100 -20.57 -12.41 -13.27
N ILE A 101 -21.23 -11.70 -14.20
CA ILE A 101 -20.78 -11.52 -15.58
C ILE A 101 -19.57 -10.58 -15.64
N ASN A 102 -19.59 -9.49 -14.87
CA ASN A 102 -18.55 -8.47 -14.87
C ASN A 102 -18.49 -7.68 -13.56
N ASP A 103 -17.31 -7.25 -13.14
CA ASP A 103 -17.11 -6.41 -11.94
C ASP A 103 -17.91 -5.08 -11.97
N ALA A 104 -18.24 -4.54 -13.14
CA ALA A 104 -19.09 -3.34 -13.29
C ALA A 104 -20.54 -3.53 -12.81
N GLN A 105 -20.99 -4.78 -12.59
CA GLN A 105 -22.29 -5.03 -11.95
C GLN A 105 -22.32 -4.54 -10.50
N VAL A 106 -21.17 -4.49 -9.83
CA VAL A 106 -21.06 -4.05 -8.43
C VAL A 106 -21.20 -2.52 -8.37
N ARG A 107 -22.41 -2.04 -8.09
CA ARG A 107 -22.72 -0.59 -8.03
C ARG A 107 -22.60 -0.01 -6.64
N ARG A 108 -22.76 -0.84 -5.61
CA ARG A 108 -22.60 -0.46 -4.20
C ARG A 108 -21.65 -1.45 -3.54
N LEU A 109 -20.61 -0.94 -2.89
CA LEU A 109 -19.62 -1.76 -2.20
C LEU A 109 -19.42 -1.24 -0.78
N VAL A 110 -19.70 -2.09 0.20
CA VAL A 110 -19.34 -1.89 1.61
C VAL A 110 -18.14 -2.74 1.93
N ILE A 111 -17.17 -2.16 2.63
CA ILE A 111 -16.02 -2.90 3.10
C ILE A 111 -15.92 -2.73 4.61
N GLU A 112 -15.86 -3.86 5.31
CA GLU A 112 -15.67 -3.94 6.75
C GLU A 112 -14.38 -4.70 7.04
N GLU A 113 -13.56 -4.16 7.94
CA GLU A 113 -12.28 -4.75 8.31
C GLU A 113 -12.32 -5.23 9.75
N PHE A 114 -11.87 -6.47 9.95
CA PHE A 114 -11.83 -7.15 11.23
C PHE A 114 -10.46 -7.83 11.41
N TYR A 115 -10.19 -8.27 12.64
CA TYR A 115 -8.98 -8.99 12.98
C TYR A 115 -9.32 -10.38 13.51
N ASP A 116 -8.77 -11.40 12.87
CA ASP A 116 -8.89 -12.80 13.26
C ASP A 116 -7.53 -13.48 13.07
N LYS A 117 -6.81 -13.68 14.19
CA LYS A 117 -5.47 -14.27 14.21
C LYS A 117 -5.48 -15.76 13.86
N GLU A 118 -6.56 -16.45 14.19
CA GLU A 118 -6.69 -17.90 14.07
C GLU A 118 -7.22 -18.29 12.69
N ASN A 119 -8.24 -17.57 12.21
CA ASN A 119 -8.92 -17.87 10.95
C ASN A 119 -9.07 -16.62 10.05
N PRO A 120 -7.95 -16.10 9.51
CA PRO A 120 -8.02 -15.02 8.53
C PRO A 120 -8.76 -15.49 7.28
N ARG A 121 -9.64 -14.65 6.75
CA ARG A 121 -10.51 -14.96 5.61
C ARG A 121 -11.10 -13.68 5.03
N PHE A 122 -11.76 -13.77 3.90
CA PHE A 122 -12.77 -12.79 3.54
C PHE A 122 -14.13 -13.46 3.39
N GLU A 123 -15.18 -12.68 3.63
CA GLU A 123 -16.57 -13.04 3.37
C GLU A 123 -17.13 -11.98 2.44
N LEU A 124 -17.57 -12.40 1.25
CA LEU A 124 -18.22 -11.54 0.28
C LEU A 124 -19.68 -11.97 0.14
N GLU A 125 -20.58 -11.04 0.33
CA GLU A 125 -22.00 -11.22 0.08
C GLU A 125 -22.42 -10.34 -1.10
N LEU A 126 -23.09 -10.95 -2.08
CA LEU A 126 -23.59 -10.29 -3.28
C LEU A 126 -25.11 -10.37 -3.29
N PHE A 127 -25.76 -9.23 -3.51
CA PHE A 127 -27.22 -9.10 -3.55
C PHE A 127 -27.64 -8.39 -4.84
N GLY A 128 -28.65 -8.91 -5.54
CA GLY A 128 -29.24 -8.26 -6.70
C GLY A 128 -30.05 -7.03 -6.30
N GLU A 129 -29.84 -5.90 -6.99
CA GLU A 129 -30.52 -4.63 -6.72
C GLU A 129 -32.04 -4.69 -6.97
N SER A 130 -32.52 -5.65 -7.77
CA SER A 130 -33.96 -5.85 -7.96
C SER A 130 -34.69 -6.29 -6.70
N SER A 131 -34.00 -7.01 -5.81
CA SER A 131 -34.58 -7.68 -4.65
C SER A 131 -34.11 -7.10 -3.32
N TYR A 132 -32.98 -6.38 -3.32
CA TYR A 132 -32.35 -5.86 -2.13
C TYR A 132 -32.01 -4.38 -2.28
N SER A 133 -32.15 -3.64 -1.18
CA SER A 133 -31.71 -2.25 -1.07
C SER A 133 -30.81 -2.08 0.15
N LEU A 134 -29.93 -1.08 0.10
CA LEU A 134 -28.97 -0.79 1.16
C LEU A 134 -29.07 0.68 1.56
N GLU A 135 -29.37 0.93 2.82
CA GLU A 135 -29.51 2.27 3.42
C GLU A 135 -28.54 2.43 4.59
N TYR A 136 -28.02 3.65 4.79
CA TYR A 136 -27.13 3.95 5.91
C TYR A 136 -27.67 5.11 6.73
N SER A 137 -27.61 4.97 8.05
CA SER A 137 -27.91 6.03 9.01
C SER A 137 -26.76 6.21 9.97
N LEU A 138 -26.25 7.44 10.10
CA LEU A 138 -25.20 7.79 11.05
C LEU A 138 -25.83 8.38 12.31
N HIS A 139 -25.56 7.75 13.46
CA HIS A 139 -26.05 8.18 14.76
C HIS A 139 -24.89 8.55 15.68
N LYS A 140 -25.09 9.56 16.50
CA LYS A 140 -24.14 9.88 17.57
C LYS A 140 -24.32 8.88 18.70
N LYS A 141 -23.23 8.19 19.08
CA LYS A 141 -23.26 7.27 20.23
C LYS A 141 -23.50 8.08 21.52
N GLU A 142 -24.37 7.56 22.39
CA GLU A 142 -24.67 8.15 23.70
C GLU A 142 -23.47 8.02 24.66
N LEU A 143 -22.77 6.89 24.59
CA LEU A 143 -21.53 6.61 25.31
C LEU A 143 -20.35 6.59 24.33
N GLN A 144 -19.23 7.21 24.71
CA GLN A 144 -18.00 7.19 23.91
C GLN A 144 -17.23 5.91 24.17
N ASP A 145 -16.87 5.19 23.10
CA ASP A 145 -15.93 4.08 23.17
C ASP A 145 -14.48 4.59 23.30
N ASP A 146 -13.59 3.69 23.71
CA ASP A 146 -12.15 3.95 23.73
C ASP A 146 -11.63 4.30 22.32
N LYS A 147 -10.86 5.39 22.24
CA LYS A 147 -10.31 5.87 20.97
C LYS A 147 -9.17 4.96 20.52
N ILE A 148 -9.24 4.48 19.28
CA ILE A 148 -8.11 3.83 18.62
C ILE A 148 -7.14 4.92 18.12
N LEU A 149 -5.94 4.97 18.70
CA LEU A 149 -4.90 5.92 18.32
C LEU A 149 -3.93 5.30 17.31
N TYR A 150 -3.71 5.98 16.19
CA TYR A 150 -2.78 5.54 15.15
C TYR A 150 -1.47 6.33 15.22
N SER A 151 -0.35 5.64 14.99
CA SER A 151 0.97 6.26 14.90
C SER A 151 1.53 6.18 13.48
N PRO A 152 2.44 7.10 13.08
CA PRO A 152 3.10 7.01 11.78
C PRO A 152 3.82 5.66 11.61
N PRO A 153 3.94 5.15 10.36
CA PRO A 153 4.62 3.90 10.10
C PRO A 153 6.07 3.95 10.62
N SER A 154 6.57 2.82 11.10
CA SER A 154 7.91 2.66 11.69
C SER A 154 9.02 3.29 10.85
N ASN A 155 8.91 3.23 9.52
CA ASN A 155 9.90 3.77 8.58
C ASN A 155 9.98 5.31 8.56
N LYS A 156 9.06 6.02 9.22
CA LYS A 156 9.11 7.48 9.43
C LYS A 156 9.52 7.87 10.85
N LYS A 157 9.76 6.92 11.77
CA LYS A 157 10.11 7.22 13.18
C LYS A 157 11.53 7.78 13.36
N SER A 158 12.34 7.86 12.31
CA SER A 158 13.66 8.51 12.35
C SER A 158 13.61 9.91 11.73
N LYS A 159 12.96 10.88 12.39
CA LYS A 159 13.20 12.35 12.26
C LYS A 159 12.17 13.15 13.09
N SER A 160 12.14 12.96 14.41
CA SER A 160 11.64 13.97 15.35
C SER A 160 11.89 13.51 16.79
N SER A 161 13.13 13.62 17.24
CA SER A 161 13.43 13.69 18.66
C SER A 161 14.17 15.00 18.89
N LEU A 162 13.40 16.08 18.99
CA LEU A 162 13.82 17.34 19.57
C LEU A 162 12.70 17.76 20.52
N GLY A 163 12.92 17.42 21.79
CA GLY A 163 12.39 18.01 23.02
C GLY A 163 10.93 18.44 23.06
N ASP A 164 10.08 17.61 23.66
CA ASP A 164 8.96 18.13 24.43
C ASP A 164 9.50 18.68 25.75
N ASN A 165 9.43 20.00 25.89
CA ASN A 165 9.10 20.72 27.12
C ASN A 165 9.01 22.20 26.77
N MET A 166 7.79 22.72 26.62
CA MET A 166 7.37 23.94 27.32
C MET A 166 5.91 24.30 27.04
N THR A 167 5.18 24.39 28.15
CA THR A 167 3.94 25.14 28.33
C THR A 167 4.06 26.56 27.81
N PHE A 168 2.98 27.02 27.17
CA PHE A 168 2.79 28.37 26.67
C PHE A 168 2.69 29.37 27.82
N SER A 169 3.67 30.27 27.96
CA SER A 169 3.51 31.53 28.70
C SER A 169 4.65 32.52 28.39
N SER A 170 4.24 33.70 27.95
CA SER A 170 4.93 35.01 27.95
C SER A 170 6.20 35.23 27.12
N VAL A 171 6.10 36.26 26.26
CA VAL A 171 7.09 36.88 25.38
C VAL A 171 8.29 37.49 26.13
N SER A 172 9.50 37.43 25.55
CA SER A 172 10.62 38.35 25.85
C SER A 172 11.55 38.49 24.63
N SER A 173 12.11 39.69 24.44
CA SER A 173 12.49 40.29 23.15
C SER A 173 13.94 40.09 22.69
N ASP A 174 14.69 39.10 23.19
CA ASP A 174 16.15 39.08 23.03
C ASP A 174 16.72 38.06 22.01
N THR A 175 15.88 37.30 21.32
CA THR A 175 16.36 36.19 20.46
C THR A 175 16.70 36.61 19.01
N TYR A 176 16.40 37.84 18.59
CA TYR A 176 16.58 38.26 17.18
C TYR A 176 18.05 38.47 16.78
N VAL A 177 18.99 38.55 17.73
CA VAL A 177 20.41 38.90 17.43
C VAL A 177 21.27 37.70 17.02
N SER A 178 20.79 36.45 17.12
CA SER A 178 21.62 35.25 16.85
C SER A 178 21.66 34.77 15.39
N MET A 179 20.86 35.38 14.49
CA MET A 179 20.74 34.94 13.09
C MET A 179 21.79 35.48 12.11
N LEU A 180 22.74 36.34 12.55
CA LEU A 180 23.67 37.02 11.63
C LEU A 180 25.04 36.33 11.40
N ASN A 181 25.41 35.26 12.12
CA ASN A 181 26.81 34.78 12.16
C ASN A 181 27.11 33.41 11.50
N SER A 182 26.36 32.96 10.49
CA SER A 182 26.61 31.66 9.81
C SER A 182 27.14 31.75 8.37
N LYS A 183 27.36 32.96 7.83
CA LYS A 183 27.93 33.17 6.48
C LYS A 183 29.46 33.02 6.37
N GLU A 184 30.20 32.93 7.47
CA GLU A 184 31.68 32.94 7.43
C GLU A 184 32.33 31.54 7.38
N LYS A 185 31.56 30.45 7.39
CA LYS A 185 32.12 29.08 7.45
C LYS A 185 32.26 28.38 6.08
N SER A 186 31.76 28.98 5.00
CA SER A 186 31.80 28.44 3.64
C SER A 186 33.07 28.77 2.83
N GLU A 187 33.97 29.63 3.33
CA GLU A 187 35.14 30.09 2.56
C GLU A 187 36.46 29.33 2.83
N LYS A 188 36.49 28.35 3.75
CA LYS A 188 37.77 27.74 4.19
C LYS A 188 38.13 26.35 3.68
N LEU A 189 37.44 25.80 2.68
CA LEU A 189 37.83 24.51 2.05
C LEU A 189 38.10 24.59 0.54
N ILE A 190 38.06 25.80 -0.06
CA ILE A 190 38.49 26.04 -1.44
C ILE A 190 39.97 26.44 -1.41
N LYS A 191 40.88 25.46 -1.32
CA LYS A 191 42.30 25.56 -1.75
C LYS A 191 43.00 24.22 -1.52
N LYS A 192 42.91 23.32 -2.50
CA LYS A 192 43.97 22.38 -2.96
C LYS A 192 43.38 21.22 -3.78
N LYS A 193 43.13 21.46 -5.07
CA LYS A 193 43.71 20.74 -6.22
C LYS A 193 42.91 21.08 -7.50
N LYS A 194 43.67 21.47 -8.52
CA LYS A 194 43.25 21.99 -9.82
C LYS A 194 42.47 20.93 -10.61
N ILE A 195 41.23 21.24 -11.01
CA ILE A 195 40.51 20.57 -12.11
C ILE A 195 39.79 21.67 -12.90
N SER A 196 39.87 21.60 -14.23
CA SER A 196 39.37 22.62 -15.17
C SER A 196 37.84 22.67 -15.26
N PRO A 197 37.23 23.83 -15.58
CA PRO A 197 35.81 24.13 -15.29
C PRO A 197 34.76 23.52 -16.24
N LYS A 198 34.99 22.38 -16.91
CA LYS A 198 34.11 21.91 -18.02
C LYS A 198 33.40 20.56 -17.87
N GLU A 199 33.40 19.90 -16.71
CA GLU A 199 32.61 18.66 -16.48
C GLU A 199 32.06 18.57 -15.04
N ILE A 200 31.22 19.51 -14.59
CA ILE A 200 30.74 19.57 -13.18
C ILE A 200 29.29 19.05 -12.98
N ASP A 201 28.59 18.62 -14.02
CA ASP A 201 27.16 18.27 -13.88
C ASP A 201 26.84 16.80 -13.53
N ASN A 202 27.81 15.89 -13.42
CA ASN A 202 27.51 14.46 -13.14
C ASN A 202 28.36 13.85 -12.01
N ILE A 203 28.51 14.55 -10.89
CA ILE A 203 29.04 13.92 -9.68
C ILE A 203 27.93 13.09 -9.02
N LEU A 204 27.87 11.79 -9.34
CA LEU A 204 26.97 10.83 -8.72
C LEU A 204 27.26 10.74 -7.21
N LYS A 205 26.24 10.91 -6.37
CA LYS A 205 26.34 10.83 -4.91
C LYS A 205 25.39 9.77 -4.38
N CYS A 206 25.80 9.09 -3.31
CA CYS A 206 24.94 8.14 -2.61
C CYS A 206 23.93 8.87 -1.71
N ASP A 207 22.64 8.59 -1.87
CA ASP A 207 21.56 9.22 -1.11
C ASP A 207 21.48 8.77 0.36
N ILE A 208 22.19 7.69 0.72
CA ILE A 208 22.26 7.20 2.12
C ILE A 208 23.43 7.83 2.89
N CYS A 209 24.60 7.96 2.28
CA CYS A 209 25.81 8.41 2.98
C CYS A 209 26.40 9.73 2.47
N GLY A 210 25.86 10.30 1.40
CA GLY A 210 26.34 11.56 0.80
C GLY A 210 27.72 11.49 0.14
N LYS A 211 28.37 10.31 0.11
CA LYS A 211 29.68 10.13 -0.50
C LYS A 211 29.58 10.12 -2.03
N VAL A 212 30.59 10.71 -2.68
CA VAL A 212 30.75 10.67 -4.13
C VAL A 212 31.02 9.25 -4.58
N ILE A 213 30.27 8.81 -5.59
CA ILE A 213 30.40 7.50 -6.24
C ILE A 213 31.38 7.70 -7.40
N VAL A 214 32.57 7.11 -7.28
CA VAL A 214 33.69 7.32 -8.22
C VAL A 214 33.78 6.18 -9.26
N SER A 215 32.86 5.22 -9.22
CA SER A 215 32.84 4.03 -10.10
C SER A 215 31.40 3.53 -10.28
N ASN A 216 31.15 2.59 -11.21
CA ASN A 216 29.86 1.90 -11.42
C ASN A 216 29.38 1.03 -10.23
N ASP A 217 29.85 1.33 -9.02
CA ASP A 217 29.65 0.55 -7.80
C ASP A 217 28.45 1.09 -7.00
N TYR A 218 27.30 1.18 -7.69
CA TYR A 218 26.06 1.70 -7.13
C TYR A 218 24.83 0.94 -7.64
N ILE A 219 23.79 0.96 -6.82
CA ILE A 219 22.46 0.41 -7.12
C ILE A 219 21.49 1.59 -7.21
N SER A 220 20.65 1.58 -8.24
CA SER A 220 19.60 2.58 -8.42
C SER A 220 18.23 2.04 -7.98
N ALA A 221 17.49 2.80 -7.18
CA ALA A 221 16.12 2.52 -6.76
C ALA A 221 15.13 3.56 -7.34
N ASN A 222 13.83 3.26 -7.31
CA ASN A 222 12.76 4.16 -7.76
C ASN A 222 12.93 4.70 -9.20
N LYS A 223 13.14 3.80 -10.17
CA LYS A 223 13.35 4.16 -11.59
C LYS A 223 14.51 5.13 -11.81
N GLY A 224 15.60 4.98 -11.05
CA GLY A 224 16.80 5.82 -11.19
C GLY A 224 16.81 7.10 -10.36
N LYS A 225 15.75 7.39 -9.59
CA LYS A 225 15.67 8.59 -8.76
C LYS A 225 16.50 8.54 -7.49
N THR A 226 16.90 7.34 -7.07
CA THR A 226 17.70 7.15 -5.85
C THR A 226 18.94 6.34 -6.18
N LEU A 227 20.11 6.83 -5.79
CA LEU A 227 21.40 6.19 -6.00
C LEU A 227 22.00 5.76 -4.67
N ILE A 228 22.33 4.48 -4.52
CA ILE A 228 22.84 3.89 -3.29
C ILE A 228 24.16 3.20 -3.59
N CYS A 229 25.24 3.54 -2.88
CA CYS A 229 26.50 2.82 -3.05
C CYS A 229 26.41 1.40 -2.46
N ASN A 230 27.16 0.45 -3.04
CA ASN A 230 27.09 -0.96 -2.62
C ASN A 230 27.41 -1.19 -1.13
N LYS A 231 28.27 -0.35 -0.54
CA LYS A 231 28.55 -0.39 0.91
C LYS A 231 27.32 -0.05 1.76
N CYS A 232 26.50 0.90 1.33
CA CYS A 232 25.28 1.28 2.04
C CYS A 232 24.16 0.28 1.81
N PHE A 233 24.13 -0.37 0.65
CA PHE A 233 23.18 -1.43 0.35
C PHE A 233 23.41 -2.63 1.28
N ASN A 234 24.60 -3.25 1.23
CA ASN A 234 24.95 -4.44 2.03
C ASN A 234 24.94 -4.23 3.55
N LYS A 235 24.93 -2.97 4.02
CA LYS A 235 24.89 -2.66 5.46
C LYS A 235 23.47 -2.51 5.99
N ASN A 236 22.50 -2.14 5.14
CA ASN A 236 21.14 -1.82 5.56
C ASN A 236 20.09 -2.82 5.02
N PHE A 237 20.48 -3.71 4.12
CA PHE A 237 19.65 -4.74 3.49
C PHE A 237 20.44 -6.03 3.38
#